data_AF-A0A817AJS0-F1
#
_entry.id   AF-A0A817AJS0-F1
#
_cell.length_a   1.000
_cell.length_b   1.000
_cell.length_c   1.000
_cell.angle_alpha   90.00
_cell.angle_beta   90.00
_cell.angle_gamma   90.00
#
_symmetry.space_group_name_H-M   'P 1'
#
loop_
_entity.id
_entity.type
_entity.pdbx_description
1 polymer ?
#
loop_
_entity_poly.entity_id
_entity_poly.type
_entity_poly.pdbx_seq_one_letter_code
_entity_poly.pdbx_strand_id
1 'polypeptide(L)' 'MDNSHKEIYTIIVRFVKNFIAQERIISASELNSKTGVDICEHILDHLKRCGISTDKIIAQSYDNTSNMSGKNLGVQACL' A
#
# COMPACT_ATOMS: atom_id res chain seq x y z
N MET A 1 -31.32 -0.32 -4.91
CA MET A 1 -30.00 -0.97 -4.93
C MET A 1 -29.01 0.08 -4.49
N ASP A 2 -28.37 -0.12 -3.34
CA ASP A 2 -27.27 0.75 -2.94
C ASP A 2 -26.01 0.26 -3.66
N ASN A 3 -25.50 1.09 -4.58
CA ASN A 3 -24.31 0.81 -5.39
C ASN A 3 -23.05 1.54 -4.86
N SER A 4 -23.08 2.11 -3.66
CA SER A 4 -21.89 2.78 -3.10
C SER A 4 -20.99 1.81 -2.33
N HIS A 5 -20.42 0.82 -3.03
CA HIS A 5 -19.29 0.04 -2.51
C HIS A 5 -18.01 0.88 -2.58
N LYS A 6 -17.89 1.85 -1.68
CA LYS A 6 -16.66 2.64 -1.50
C LYS A 6 -15.66 1.81 -0.71
N GLU A 7 -14.65 1.30 -1.39
CA GLU A 7 -13.54 0.60 -0.75
C GLU A 7 -12.51 1.62 -0.24
N ILE A 8 -12.20 1.54 1.05
CA ILE A 8 -11.16 2.34 1.68
C ILE A 8 -9.88 1.52 1.70
N TYR A 9 -8.83 2.05 1.10
CA TYR A 9 -7.50 1.45 1.11
C TYR A 9 -6.66 2.11 2.18
N THR A 10 -6.10 1.28 3.05
CA THR A 10 -5.25 1.72 4.14
C THR A 10 -3.81 1.32 3.87
N ILE A 11 -2.88 2.25 4.04
CA ILE A 11 -1.44 1.99 3.97
C ILE A 11 -0.89 2.03 5.40
N ILE A 12 -0.33 0.91 5.83
CA ILE A 12 0.26 0.74 7.16
C ILE A 12 1.75 0.46 6.98
N VAL A 13 2.58 1.20 7.71
CA VAL A 13 4.01 0.92 7.82
C VAL A 13 4.30 0.31 9.19
N ARG A 14 5.00 -0.81 9.18
CA ARG A 14 5.53 -1.46 10.38
C ARG A 14 7.05 -1.31 10.39
N PHE A 15 7.60 -0.80 11.48
CA PHE A 15 9.04 -0.59 11.63
C PHE A 15 9.50 -0.85 13.07
N VAL A 16 10.81 -1.06 13.24
CA VAL A 16 11.41 -1.22 14.57
C VAL A 16 12.05 0.10 14.98
N LYS A 17 11.72 0.58 16.18
CA LYS A 17 12.37 1.73 16.80
C LYS A 17 12.70 1.37 18.24
N ASN A 18 13.97 1.50 18.63
CA ASN A 18 14.48 1.14 19.96
C ASN A 18 14.12 -0.30 20.36
N PHE A 19 14.33 -1.26 19.44
CA PHE A 19 13.99 -2.68 19.61
C PHE A 19 12.50 -2.99 19.82
N ILE A 20 11.61 -2.02 19.59
CA ILE A 20 10.16 -2.19 19.70
C ILE A 20 9.55 -2.08 18.31
N ALA A 21 8.75 -3.08 17.94
CA ALA A 21 7.95 -3.04 16.72
C ALA A 21 6.81 -2.02 16.88
N GLN A 22 6.64 -1.16 15.89
CA GLN A 22 5.60 -0.13 15.85
C GLN A 22 4.90 -0.15 14.51
N GLU A 23 3.61 0.17 14.53
CA GLU A 23 2.79 0.31 13.33
C GLU A 23 2.21 1.72 13.26
N ARG A 24 2.17 2.28 12.05
CA ARG A 24 1.54 3.57 11.79
C ARG A 24 0.74 3.51 10.49
N ILE A 25 -0.49 4.01 10.54
CA ILE A 25 -1.28 4.28 9.35
C ILE A 25 -0.75 5.58 8.74
N ILE A 26 -0.38 5.53 7.45
CA ILE A 26 0.10 6.71 6.71
C ILE A 26 -0.88 7.20 5.64
N SER A 27 -1.88 6.38 5.31
CA SER A 27 -3.01 6.75 4.45
C SER A 27 -4.21 5.88 4.74
N ALA A 28 -5.40 6.46 4.64
CA ALA A 28 -6.68 5.77 4.54
C ALA A 28 -7.52 6.58 3.55
N SER A 29 -7.68 6.09 2.33
CA SER A 29 -8.33 6.85 1.26
C SER A 29 -9.14 5.96 0.33
N GLU A 30 -10.15 6.56 -0.30
CA GLU A 30 -10.92 5.92 -1.37
C GLU A 30 -10.07 5.96 -2.66
N LEU A 31 -9.88 4.80 -3.30
CA LEU A 31 -9.24 4.71 -4.61
C LEU A 31 -10.31 4.53 -5.68
N ASN A 32 -10.37 5.49 -6.60
CA ASN A 32 -11.31 5.45 -7.73
C ASN A 32 -10.93 4.37 -8.77
N SER A 33 -9.66 3.99 -8.84
CA SER A 33 -9.14 2.96 -9.73
C SER A 33 -8.48 1.83 -8.93
N LYS A 34 -8.72 0.59 -9.35
CA LYS A 34 -8.27 -0.63 -8.66
C LYS A 34 -7.19 -1.39 -9.42
N THR A 35 -6.56 -0.78 -10.43
CA THR A 35 -5.45 -1.43 -11.15
C THR A 35 -4.23 -1.55 -10.25
N GLY A 36 -3.40 -2.58 -10.46
CA GLY A 36 -2.18 -2.77 -9.68
C GLY A 36 -1.19 -1.60 -9.81
N VAL A 37 -1.15 -0.93 -10.96
CA VAL A 37 -0.28 0.23 -11.20
C VAL A 37 -0.73 1.44 -10.39
N ASP A 38 -2.03 1.79 -10.44
CA ASP A 38 -2.55 2.95 -9.70
C ASP A 38 -2.39 2.77 -8.19
N ILE A 39 -2.58 1.54 -7.69
CA ILE A 39 -2.35 1.22 -6.27
C ILE A 39 -0.87 1.38 -5.92
N CYS A 40 0.05 0.95 -6.79
CA CYS A 40 1.48 1.12 -6.53
C CYS A 40 1.87 2.60 -6.50
N GLU A 41 1.48 3.38 -7.51
CA GLU A 41 1.77 4.81 -7.58
C GLU A 41 1.22 5.53 -6.34
N HIS A 42 0.00 5.19 -5.93
CA HIS A 42 -0.60 5.72 -4.72
C HIS A 42 0.24 5.41 -3.46
N ILE A 43 0.75 4.18 -3.32
CA ILE A 43 1.62 3.80 -2.20
C ILE A 43 2.95 4.56 -2.24
N LEU A 44 3.61 4.60 -3.39
CA LEU A 44 4.88 5.31 -3.59
C LEU A 44 4.77 6.79 -3.24
N ASP A 45 3.69 7.44 -3.66
CA ASP A 45 3.43 8.85 -3.35
C ASP A 45 3.24 9.11 -1.86
N HIS A 46 2.56 8.22 -1.15
CA HIS A 46 2.39 8.34 0.30
C HIS A 46 3.70 8.07 1.05
N LEU A 47 4.48 7.07 0.65
CA LEU A 47 5.79 6.79 1.24
C LEU A 47 6.75 7.98 1.03
N LYS A 48 6.80 8.53 -0.18
CA LYS A 48 7.63 9.69 -0.51
C LYS A 48 7.23 10.92 0.31
N ARG A 49 5.93 11.19 0.47
CA ARG A 49 5.42 12.27 1.34
C ARG A 49 5.80 12.09 2.81
N CYS A 50 5.93 10.85 3.27
CA CYS A 50 6.41 10.52 4.61
C CYS A 50 7.95 10.49 4.73
N GLY A 51 8.70 10.73 3.65
CA GLY A 51 10.17 10.65 3.63
C GLY A 51 10.71 9.22 3.78
N ILE A 52 9.91 8.22 3.41
CA ILE A 52 10.27 6.79 3.51
C ILE A 52 10.79 6.35 2.14
N SER A 53 12.06 5.91 2.08
CA SER A 53 12.61 5.28 0.87
C SER A 53 12.12 3.85 0.73
N THR A 54 11.77 3.44 -0.49
CA THR A 54 11.41 2.07 -0.84
C THR A 54 12.56 1.10 -0.61
N ASP A 55 13.82 1.53 -0.75
CA ASP A 55 15.01 0.70 -0.47
C ASP A 55 15.09 0.20 0.97
N LYS A 56 14.33 0.82 1.89
CA LYS A 56 14.28 0.45 3.30
C LYS A 56 13.12 -0.51 3.62
N ILE A 57 12.32 -0.88 2.62
CA ILE A 57 11.19 -1.80 2.78
C ILE A 57 11.73 -3.23 2.64
N ILE A 58 11.66 -3.97 3.74
CA ILE A 58 12.14 -5.36 3.80
C ILE A 58 11.04 -6.39 3.50
N ALA A 59 9.78 -5.98 3.62
CA ALA A 59 8.63 -6.85 3.45
C ALA A 59 7.40 -6.02 3.07
N GLN A 60 6.53 -6.63 2.27
CA GLN A 60 5.27 -6.08 1.84
C GLN A 60 4.18 -7.13 2.08
N SER A 61 2.99 -6.70 2.46
CA SER A 61 1.86 -7.60 2.72
C SER A 61 0.57 -6.92 2.32
N TYR A 62 -0.34 -7.68 1.71
CA TYR A 62 -1.58 -7.17 1.14
C TYR A 62 -2.72 -8.16 1.40
N ASP A 63 -3.88 -7.63 1.79
CA ASP A 63 -5.02 -8.46 2.16
C ASP A 63 -5.87 -8.88 0.93
N ASN A 64 -5.60 -8.31 -0.25
CA ASN A 64 -6.38 -8.57 -1.47
C ASN A 64 -5.55 -9.27 -2.57
N THR A 65 -5.75 -10.58 -2.73
CA THR A 65 -4.95 -11.47 -3.59
C THR A 65 -5.14 -11.26 -5.10
N SER A 66 -6.31 -10.79 -5.55
CA SER A 66 -6.65 -10.79 -6.99
C SER A 66 -5.97 -9.69 -7.80
N ASN A 67 -5.88 -8.46 -7.27
CA ASN A 67 -5.25 -7.32 -7.97
C ASN A 67 -3.74 -7.18 -7.65
N MET A 68 -3.23 -7.97 -6.72
CA MET A 68 -1.85 -7.88 -6.22
C MET A 68 -0.92 -8.98 -6.75
N SER A 69 -1.47 -10.05 -7.36
CA SER A 69 -0.72 -11.22 -7.85
C SER A 69 -0.41 -11.21 -9.35
N GLY A 70 -0.65 -10.09 -10.04
CA GLY A 70 -0.43 -9.94 -11.48
C GLY A 70 0.99 -10.34 -11.87
N LYS A 71 1.11 -11.48 -12.56
CA LYS A 71 2.35 -12.17 -12.98
C LYS A 71 3.29 -11.32 -13.86
N ASN A 72 2.84 -10.12 -14.23
CA ASN A 72 3.62 -9.00 -14.74
C ASN A 72 2.95 -7.72 -14.19
N LEU A 73 3.65 -6.86 -13.45
CA LEU A 73 3.17 -5.54 -12.96
C LEU A 73 2.23 -5.51 -11.73
N GLY A 74 2.33 -6.46 -10.79
CA GLY A 74 1.69 -6.33 -9.47
C GLY A 74 2.37 -5.28 -8.57
N VAL A 75 1.68 -4.79 -7.53
CA VAL A 75 2.25 -3.84 -6.54
C VAL A 75 3.54 -4.39 -5.91
N GLN A 76 3.59 -5.71 -5.67
CA GLN A 76 4.78 -6.40 -5.16
C GLN A 76 6.01 -6.28 -6.08
N ALA A 77 5.82 -6.09 -7.39
CA ALA A 77 6.91 -5.94 -8.35
C ALA A 77 7.41 -4.48 -8.47
N CYS A 78 6.72 -3.54 -7.82
CA CYS A 78 6.89 -2.10 -8.02
C CYS A 78 7.58 -1.39 -6.84
N LEU A 79 7.60 -2.04 -5.67
CA LEU A 79 8.21 -1.57 -4.41
C LEU A 79 9.37 -2.48 -4.03
#